data_AF-A0AAE7DMY1-F1
#
_entry.id   AF-A0AAE7DMY1-F1
#
_cell.length_a   1.000
_cell.length_b   1.000
_cell.length_c   1.000
_cell.angle_alpha   90.00
_cell.angle_beta   90.00
_cell.angle_gamma   90.00
#
_symmetry.space_group_name_H-M   'P 1'
#
loop_
_entity.id
_entity.type
_entity.pdbx_description
1 polymer ?
#
loop_
_entity_poly.entity_id
_entity_poly.type
_entity_poly.pdbx_seq_one_letter_code
_entity_poly.pdbx_strand_id
1 'polypeptide(L)'
;MERAATLVFDERLYDGQVLQKAAYRSMNSLTADITCADGKFICALSSNIGIDEPSFLTAIQEFKKDALDYQLRHRLNAETLPIRNLILGLAFSKTGLISE
;
A
#
# COMPACT_ATOMS: atom_id res chain seq x y z
N MET A 1 27.13 7.88 -1.09
CA MET A 1 26.93 7.22 0.22
C MET A 1 25.50 6.77 0.26
N GLU A 2 25.26 5.47 0.47
CA GLU A 2 23.91 4.93 0.60
C GLU A 2 23.29 5.43 1.91
N ARG A 3 22.06 5.94 1.86
CA ARG A 3 21.34 6.48 3.02
C ARG A 3 20.26 5.50 3.41
N ALA A 4 20.05 5.33 4.71
CA ALA A 4 19.09 4.38 5.22
C ALA A 4 18.16 4.99 6.27
N ALA A 5 16.93 4.49 6.34
CA ALA A 5 15.95 4.82 7.36
C ALA A 5 15.12 3.57 7.69
N THR A 6 14.66 3.45 8.93
CA THR A 6 13.74 2.38 9.33
C THR A 6 12.40 2.97 9.74
N LEU A 7 11.32 2.46 9.16
CA LEU A 7 9.96 2.78 9.54
C LEU A 7 9.30 1.55 10.13
N VAL A 8 8.43 1.77 11.12
CA VAL A 8 7.71 0.70 11.81
C VAL A 8 6.22 1.00 11.76
N PHE A 9 5.43 0.00 11.38
CA PHE A 9 3.98 0.07 11.28
C PHE A 9 3.35 -1.03 12.13
N ASP A 10 2.23 -0.74 12.77
CA ASP A 10 1.47 -1.71 13.55
C ASP A 10 0.63 -2.60 12.61
N GLU A 11 0.75 -3.93 12.74
CA GLU A 11 0.04 -4.90 11.91
C GLU A 11 -1.48 -4.86 12.14
N ARG A 12 -1.94 -4.33 13.27
CA ARG A 12 -3.38 -4.10 13.51
C ARG A 12 -3.93 -2.94 12.68
N LEU A 13 -3.05 -2.06 12.21
CA LEU A 13 -3.44 -0.86 11.47
C LEU A 13 -3.14 -0.99 9.98
N TYR A 14 -2.08 -1.67 9.61
CA TYR A 14 -1.61 -1.76 8.22
C TYR A 14 -1.57 -3.20 7.74
N ASP A 15 -1.83 -3.38 6.45
CA ASP A 15 -1.68 -4.67 5.76
C ASP A 15 -0.37 -4.72 4.97
N GLY A 16 0.28 -5.88 4.91
CA GLY A 16 1.54 -6.04 4.17
C GLY A 16 1.44 -5.66 2.69
N GLN A 17 0.32 -5.98 2.03
CA GLN A 17 0.09 -5.61 0.62
C GLN A 17 0.01 -4.08 0.40
N VAL A 18 -0.40 -3.33 1.42
CA VAL A 18 -0.49 -1.88 1.36
C VAL A 18 0.92 -1.28 1.40
N LEU A 19 1.78 -1.81 2.27
CA LEU A 19 3.19 -1.42 2.36
C LEU A 19 3.95 -1.79 1.09
N GLN A 20 3.67 -2.94 0.48
CA GLN A 20 4.24 -3.33 -0.81
C GLN A 20 3.86 -2.37 -1.94
N LYS A 21 2.62 -1.87 -1.99
CA LYS A 21 2.19 -0.87 -2.98
C LYS A 21 2.90 0.47 -2.78
N ALA A 22 3.06 0.91 -1.52
CA ALA A 22 3.83 2.11 -1.20
C ALA A 22 5.29 1.95 -1.65
N ALA A 23 5.92 0.80 -1.36
CA ALA A 23 7.28 0.49 -1.79
C ALA A 23 7.41 0.53 -3.32
N TYR A 24 6.48 -0.11 -4.04
CA TYR A 24 6.47 -0.11 -5.50
C TYR A 24 6.37 1.31 -6.08
N ARG A 25 5.52 2.17 -5.50
CA ARG A 25 5.41 3.57 -5.95
C ARG A 25 6.70 4.38 -5.71
N SER A 26 7.42 4.09 -4.64
CA SER A 26 8.67 4.78 -4.29
C SER A 26 9.93 4.19 -4.95
N MET A 27 9.81 3.13 -5.77
CA MET A 27 10.95 2.34 -6.29
C MET A 27 11.98 3.14 -7.08
N ASN A 28 11.61 4.29 -7.64
CA ASN A 28 12.51 5.14 -8.40
C ASN A 28 13.48 5.92 -7.50
N SER A 29 13.14 6.12 -6.22
CA SER A 29 13.90 6.95 -5.29
C SER A 29 14.51 6.16 -4.14
N LEU A 30 13.87 5.07 -3.72
CA LEU A 30 14.33 4.21 -2.64
C LEU A 30 13.97 2.75 -2.89
N THR A 31 14.68 1.87 -2.21
CA THR A 31 14.36 0.45 -2.06
C THR A 31 13.83 0.22 -0.66
N ALA A 32 12.87 -0.69 -0.51
CA ALA A 32 12.24 -1.00 0.77
C ALA A 32 12.21 -2.51 1.01
N ASP A 33 12.91 -2.95 2.05
CA ASP A 33 12.82 -4.32 2.56
C ASP A 33 11.81 -4.37 3.70
N ILE A 34 10.75 -5.15 3.50
CA ILE A 34 9.63 -5.24 4.43
C ILE A 34 9.67 -6.59 5.12
N THR A 35 9.78 -6.58 6.44
CA THR A 35 9.70 -7.77 7.29
C THR A 35 8.57 -7.62 8.28
N CYS A 36 8.04 -8.74 8.77
CA CYS A 36 7.04 -8.75 9.84
C CYS A 36 7.64 -9.48 11.05
N ALA A 37 7.61 -8.81 12.21
CA ALA A 37 8.04 -9.37 13.47
C ALA A 37 7.27 -8.71 14.62
N ASP A 38 6.91 -9.49 15.65
CA ASP A 38 6.29 -9.00 16.89
C ASP A 38 5.03 -8.13 16.69
N GLY A 39 4.18 -8.48 15.72
CA GLY A 39 2.94 -7.74 15.43
C GLY A 39 3.18 -6.40 14.74
N LYS A 40 4.36 -6.22 14.13
CA LYS A 40 4.76 -5.00 13.45
C LYS A 40 5.38 -5.30 12.10
N PHE A 41 5.12 -4.44 11.14
CA PHE A 41 5.89 -4.38 9.91
C PHE A 41 7.08 -3.44 10.09
N ILE A 42 8.26 -3.94 9.76
CA ILE A 42 9.52 -3.20 9.77
C ILE A 42 9.92 -2.99 8.31
N CYS A 43 9.94 -1.72 7.89
CA CYS A 43 10.37 -1.31 6.56
C CYS A 43 11.76 -0.68 6.65
N ALA A 44 12.79 -1.41 6.23
CA ALA A 44 14.13 -0.88 6.06
C ALA A 44 14.22 -0.23 4.67
N LEU A 45 14.40 1.09 4.64
CA LEU A 45 14.45 1.90 3.44
C LEU A 45 15.90 2.30 3.14
N SER A 46 16.33 2.14 1.89
CA SER A 46 17.63 2.61 1.40
C SER A 46 17.48 3.50 0.18
N SER A 47 18.30 4.54 0.07
CA SER A 47 18.30 5.44 -1.09
C SER A 47 18.86 4.72 -2.31
N ASN A 48 18.23 4.89 -3.47
CA ASN A 48 18.82 4.44 -4.72
C ASN A 48 20.13 5.22 -5.02
N ILE A 49 20.97 4.63 -5.88
CA ILE A 49 22.21 5.26 -6.32
C ILE A 49 21.90 6.60 -7.02
N GLY A 50 22.64 7.65 -6.67
CA GLY A 50 22.51 8.98 -7.27
C GLY A 50 21.43 9.87 -6.62
N ILE A 51 20.67 9.35 -5.66
CA ILE A 51 19.70 10.15 -4.90
C ILE A 51 20.42 10.94 -3.80
N ASP A 52 20.17 12.25 -3.75
CA ASP A 52 20.69 13.12 -2.70
C ASP A 52 19.85 13.03 -1.42
N GLU A 53 20.35 13.63 -0.35
CA GLU A 53 19.70 13.52 0.97
C GLU A 53 18.31 14.17 1.01
N PRO A 54 18.11 15.40 0.50
CA PRO A 54 16.79 16.02 0.50
C PRO A 54 15.76 15.21 -0.29
N SER A 55 16.14 14.64 -1.44
CA SER A 55 15.24 13.80 -2.23
C SER A 55 14.91 12.48 -1.52
N PHE A 56 15.90 11.87 -0.84
CA PHE A 56 15.65 10.68 -0.03
C PHE A 56 14.69 10.95 1.12
N LEU A 57 14.90 12.03 1.87
CA LEU A 57 14.00 12.44 2.96
C LEU A 57 12.58 12.74 2.44
N THR A 58 12.48 13.37 1.27
CA THR A 58 11.19 13.60 0.60
C THR A 58 10.52 12.28 0.22
N ALA A 59 11.26 11.34 -0.37
CA ALA A 59 10.74 10.02 -0.73
C ALA A 59 10.24 9.24 0.50
N ILE A 60 10.91 9.34 1.65
CA ILE A 60 10.44 8.75 2.91
C ILE A 60 9.10 9.36 3.35
N GLN A 61 8.92 10.68 3.21
CA GLN A 61 7.65 11.33 3.56
C GLN A 61 6.53 10.90 2.61
N GLU A 62 6.80 10.84 1.31
CA GLU A 62 5.83 10.36 0.33
C GLU A 62 5.46 8.89 0.56
N PHE A 63 6.43 8.03 0.87
CA PHE A 63 6.18 6.63 1.24
C PHE A 63 5.19 6.52 2.42
N LYS A 64 5.35 7.33 3.47
CA LYS A 64 4.43 7.34 4.62
C LYS A 64 3.02 7.77 4.23
N LYS A 65 2.90 8.80 3.38
CA LYS A 65 1.61 9.29 2.87
C LYS A 65 0.93 8.23 2.02
N ASP A 66 1.68 7.61 1.10
CA ASP A 66 1.18 6.56 0.22
C ASP A 66 0.74 5.32 1.01
N ALA A 67 1.51 4.89 2.01
CA ALA A 67 1.13 3.78 2.89
C ALA A 67 -0.21 4.05 3.59
N LEU A 68 -0.42 5.28 4.10
CA LEU A 68 -1.68 5.68 4.73
C LEU A 68 -2.85 5.70 3.74
N ASP A 69 -2.69 6.34 2.58
CA ASP A 69 -3.73 6.41 1.53
C ASP A 69 -4.12 5.02 1.06
N TYR A 70 -3.14 4.16 0.75
CA TYR A 70 -3.38 2.80 0.34
C TYR A 70 -4.06 1.96 1.43
N GLN A 71 -3.76 2.17 2.72
CA GLN A 71 -4.47 1.49 3.80
C GLN A 71 -5.95 1.90 3.86
N LEU A 72 -6.23 3.20 3.79
CA LEU A 72 -7.59 3.71 3.83
C LEU A 72 -8.40 3.20 2.64
N ARG A 73 -7.82 3.25 1.43
CA ARG A 73 -8.46 2.67 0.23
C ARG A 73 -8.65 1.17 0.35
N HIS A 74 -7.70 0.45 0.94
CA HIS A 74 -7.83 -0.99 1.16
C HIS A 74 -9.02 -1.31 2.07
N ARG A 75 -9.15 -0.60 3.20
CA ARG A 75 -10.29 -0.75 4.12
C ARG A 75 -11.62 -0.38 3.46
N LEU A 76 -11.69 0.77 2.80
CA LEU A 76 -12.90 1.19 2.09
C LEU A 76 -13.33 0.18 1.03
N ASN A 77 -12.38 -0.39 0.28
CA ASN A 77 -12.69 -1.44 -0.69
C ASN A 77 -13.26 -2.70 -0.03
N ALA A 78 -12.74 -3.10 1.13
CA ALA A 78 -13.25 -4.25 1.87
C ALA A 78 -14.66 -3.99 2.44
N GLU A 79 -14.86 -2.82 3.05
CA GLU A 79 -16.15 -2.40 3.63
C GLU A 79 -17.25 -2.26 2.58
N THR A 80 -16.91 -1.75 1.39
CA THR A 80 -17.89 -1.52 0.31
C THR A 80 -18.10 -2.72 -0.61
N LEU A 81 -17.31 -3.79 -0.48
CA LEU A 81 -17.39 -4.99 -1.32
C LEU A 81 -18.81 -5.61 -1.35
N PRO A 82 -19.52 -5.80 -0.23
CA PRO A 82 -20.86 -6.40 -0.25
C PRO A 82 -21.88 -5.53 -1.01
N ILE A 83 -21.84 -4.21 -0.80
CA ILE A 83 -22.74 -3.27 -1.47
C ILE A 83 -22.46 -3.25 -2.97
N ARG A 84 -21.19 -3.22 -3.37
CA ARG A 84 -20.80 -3.26 -4.78
C ARG A 84 -21.28 -4.56 -5.45
N ASN A 85 -21.11 -5.70 -4.78
CA ASN A 85 -21.56 -6.98 -5.30
C ASN A 85 -23.09 -7.04 -5.41
N LEU A 86 -23.83 -6.46 -4.46
CA LEU A 86 -25.29 -6.36 -4.53
C LEU A 86 -25.74 -5.50 -5.71
N ILE A 87 -25.14 -4.32 -5.90
CA ILE A 87 -25.45 -3.42 -7.03
C ILE A 87 -25.20 -4.15 -8.36
N LEU A 88 -24.05 -4.82 -8.50
CA LEU A 88 -23.73 -5.60 -9.70
C LEU A 88 -24.72 -6.75 -9.88
N GLY A 89 -25.02 -7.51 -8.83
CA GLY A 89 -25.99 -8.60 -8.89
C GLY A 89 -27.37 -8.13 -9.36
N LEU A 90 -27.86 -7.02 -8.83
CA LEU A 90 -29.14 -6.44 -9.27
C LEU A 90 -29.09 -5.99 -10.72
N ALA A 91 -28.04 -5.25 -11.12
CA ALA A 91 -27.88 -4.74 -12.47
C ALA A 91 -27.86 -5.86 -13.53
N PHE A 92 -27.26 -7.01 -13.20
CA PHE A 92 -27.16 -8.15 -14.12
C PHE A 92 -28.25 -9.22 -13.93
N SER A 93 -29.10 -9.14 -12.90
CA SER A 93 -30.15 -10.14 -12.63
C SER A 93 -31.30 -10.18 -13.65
N LYS A 94 -31.50 -9.12 -14.43
CA LYS A 94 -32.64 -8.99 -15.39
C LYS A 94 -32.20 -8.71 -16.83
N THR A 95 -30.96 -9.01 -17.17
CA THR A 95 -30.39 -8.72 -18.49
C THR A 95 -30.74 -9.75 -19.57
N GLY A 96 -31.47 -10.82 -19.24
CA GLY A 96 -31.78 -11.92 -20.18
C GLY A 96 -30.56 -12.76 -20.59
N LEU A 97 -29.36 -12.41 -20.11
CA LEU A 97 -28.09 -13.14 -20.34
C LEU A 97 -28.05 -14.50 -19.63
N ILE A 98 -29.03 -14.79 -18.76
CA ILE A 98 -29.31 -16.09 -18.18
C ILE A 98 -30.42 -16.72 -19.03
N SER A 99 -30.06 -17.19 -20.22
CA SER A 99 -30.87 -18.11 -21.03
C SER A 99 -30.15 -19.46 -21.02
N GLU A 100 -30.88 -20.53 -20.74
CA GLU A 100 -30.40 -21.93 -20.64
C GLU A 100 -29.51 -22.39 -21.80
#